data_AF-R6YFH3-F1
#
_entry.id   AF-R6YFH3-F1
#
_cell.length_a   1.000
_cell.length_b   1.000
_cell.length_c   1.000
_cell.angle_alpha   90.00
_cell.angle_beta   90.00
_cell.angle_gamma   90.00
#
_symmetry.space_group_name_H-M   'P 1'
#
loop_
_entity.id
_entity.type
_entity.pdbx_description
1 polymer ?
#
loop_
_entity_poly.entity_id
_entity_poly.type
_entity_poly.pdbx_seq_one_letter_code
_entity_poly.pdbx_strand_id
1 'polypeptide(L)'
;MKRYQLRYAAGTYWLSDTNPEGSVIPRPLELNETATEIWKMLEDGKKTEEIAEIFSEGNEGQKKEIQHDIEQFIDQLRQNNIDI
;
A
#
# COMPACT_ATOMS: atom_id res chain seq x y z
N MET A 1 -8.62 15.26 -8.16
CA MET A 1 -9.06 14.30 -7.11
C MET A 1 -8.06 13.17 -7.09
N LYS A 2 -7.69 12.66 -5.90
CA LYS A 2 -6.84 11.46 -5.81
C LYS A 2 -7.68 10.25 -6.25
N ARG A 3 -7.16 9.41 -7.15
CA ARG A 3 -7.86 8.23 -7.70
C ARG A 3 -8.21 7.26 -6.58
N TYR A 4 -7.26 7.00 -5.69
CA TYR A 4 -7.43 6.11 -4.55
C TYR A 4 -7.74 6.89 -3.27
N GLN A 5 -8.59 6.30 -2.42
CA GLN A 5 -8.96 6.87 -1.13
C GLN A 5 -8.83 5.83 -0.02
N LEU A 6 -8.08 6.21 1.01
CA LEU A 6 -7.95 5.48 2.26
C LEU A 6 -9.03 5.92 3.25
N ARG A 7 -9.77 4.96 3.83
CA ARG A 7 -10.81 5.23 4.84
C ARG A 7 -10.66 4.27 6.02
N TYR A 8 -10.86 4.77 7.25
CA TYR A 8 -10.91 3.91 8.42
C TYR A 8 -12.37 3.55 8.75
N ALA A 9 -12.71 2.26 8.70
CA ALA A 9 -14.06 1.77 8.96
C ALA A 9 -14.01 0.35 9.54
N ALA A 10 -14.96 0.02 10.41
CA ALA A 10 -15.04 -1.29 11.08
C ALA A 10 -13.75 -1.71 11.83
N GLY A 11 -12.95 -0.76 12.29
CA GLY A 11 -11.71 -1.03 13.03
C GLY A 11 -10.49 -1.34 12.14
N THR A 12 -10.58 -1.13 10.83
CA THR A 12 -9.48 -1.36 9.88
C THR A 12 -9.45 -0.28 8.79
N TYR A 13 -8.38 -0.27 7.99
CA TYR A 13 -8.23 0.65 6.87
C TYR A 13 -8.70 0.00 5.56
N TRP A 14 -9.36 0.80 4.73
CA TRP A 14 -9.89 0.39 3.44
C TRP A 14 -9.40 1.31 2.35
N LEU A 15 -8.73 0.73 1.35
CA LEU A 15 -8.26 1.43 0.17
C LEU A 15 -9.21 1.17 -1.00
N SER A 16 -9.82 2.23 -1.53
CA SER A 16 -10.82 2.15 -2.62
C SER A 16 -10.40 2.98 -3.82
N ASP A 17 -10.62 2.49 -5.04
CA ASP A 17 -10.59 3.32 -6.25
C ASP A 17 -11.89 4.13 -6.35
N THR A 18 -11.77 5.45 -6.36
CA THR A 18 -12.90 6.39 -6.46
C THR A 18 -13.25 6.75 -7.91
N ASN A 19 -12.39 6.39 -8.85
CA ASN A 19 -12.61 6.58 -10.29
C ASN A 19 -12.15 5.35 -11.07
N PRO A 20 -12.78 4.18 -10.85
CA PRO A 20 -12.43 2.96 -11.57
C PRO A 20 -12.75 3.12 -13.06
N GLU A 21 -11.81 2.70 -13.91
CA GLU A 21 -12.06 2.61 -15.34
C GLU A 21 -12.90 1.36 -15.63
N GLY A 22 -14.09 1.56 -16.19
CA GLY A 22 -15.03 0.49 -16.51
C GLY A 22 -16.28 0.50 -15.63
N SER A 23 -17.22 -0.41 -15.92
CA SER A 23 -18.52 -0.47 -15.25
C SER A 23 -18.51 -1.22 -13.91
N VAL A 24 -17.38 -1.82 -13.52
CA VAL A 24 -17.25 -2.61 -12.29
C VAL A 24 -16.49 -1.80 -11.26
N ILE A 25 -17.13 -1.52 -10.13
CA ILE A 25 -16.47 -0.90 -8.98
C ILE A 25 -15.66 -2.00 -8.27
N PRO A 26 -14.32 -1.88 -8.19
CA PRO A 26 -13.48 -2.85 -7.50
C PRO A 26 -13.82 -2.85 -6.01
N ARG A 27 -13.67 -4.01 -5.36
CA ARG A 27 -13.87 -4.09 -3.91
C ARG A 27 -12.75 -3.30 -3.21
N PRO A 28 -13.06 -2.57 -2.12
CA PRO A 28 -12.04 -1.98 -1.28
C PRO A 28 -11.05 -3.04 -0.78
N LEU A 29 -9.77 -2.73 -0.84
CA LEU A 29 -8.71 -3.56 -0.25
C LEU A 29 -8.60 -3.24 1.24
N GLU A 30 -8.65 -4.26 2.08
CA GLU A 30 -8.40 -4.12 3.51
C GLU A 30 -6.90 -4.00 3.76
N LEU A 31 -6.50 -3.00 4.53
CA LEU A 31 -5.10 -2.75 4.93
C LEU A 31 -4.98 -2.81 6.44
N ASN A 32 -3.92 -3.48 6.91
CA ASN A 32 -3.49 -3.35 8.29
C ASN A 32 -2.73 -2.02 8.51
N GLU A 33 -2.31 -1.75 9.76
CA GLU A 33 -1.61 -0.51 10.12
C GLU A 33 -0.29 -0.34 9.35
N THR A 34 0.52 -1.39 9.24
CA THR A 34 1.80 -1.36 8.51
C THR A 34 1.60 -1.08 7.02
N ALA A 35 0.68 -1.79 6.36
CA ALA A 35 0.35 -1.61 4.96
C ALA A 35 -0.24 -0.22 4.68
N THR A 36 -0.97 0.34 5.65
CA THR A 36 -1.47 1.71 5.59
C THR A 36 -0.35 2.74 5.58
N GLU A 37 0.66 2.58 6.44
CA GLU A 37 1.83 3.46 6.46
C GLU A 37 2.68 3.31 5.19
N ILE A 38 2.89 2.07 4.74
CA ILE A 38 3.57 1.79 3.46
C ILE A 38 2.83 2.46 2.29
N TRP A 39 1.50 2.34 2.22
CA TRP A 39 0.68 3.00 1.19
C TRP A 39 0.88 4.52 1.18
N LYS A 40 0.83 5.17 2.36
CA LYS A 40 1.04 6.63 2.46
C LYS A 40 2.40 7.04 1.94
N MET A 41 3.44 6.25 2.22
CA MET A 41 4.80 6.51 1.73
C MET A 41 4.93 6.32 0.22
N LEU A 42 4.30 5.28 -0.32
CA LEU A 42 4.24 5.03 -1.76
C LEU A 42 3.47 6.14 -2.49
N GLU A 43 2.35 6.61 -1.92
CA GLU A 43 1.57 7.74 -2.46
C GLU A 43 2.35 9.06 -2.44
N ASP A 44 3.31 9.21 -1.51
CA ASP A 44 4.27 10.32 -1.44
C ASP A 44 5.43 10.17 -2.45
N GLY A 45 5.47 9.08 -3.22
CA GLY A 45 6.48 8.79 -4.24
C GLY A 45 7.77 8.17 -3.70
N LYS A 46 7.79 7.71 -2.44
CA LYS A 46 8.95 7.02 -1.87
C LYS A 46 9.18 5.67 -2.54
N LYS A 47 10.44 5.30 -2.71
CA LYS A 47 10.82 4.00 -3.26
C LYS A 47 10.75 2.92 -2.18
N THR A 48 10.49 1.68 -2.61
CA THR A 48 10.51 0.48 -1.75
C THR A 48 11.75 0.39 -0.86
N GLU A 49 12.93 0.71 -1.40
CA GLU A 49 14.20 0.70 -0.66
C GLU A 49 14.26 1.73 0.47
N GLU A 50 13.71 2.93 0.26
CA GLU A 50 13.65 3.99 1.27
C GLU A 50 12.66 3.61 2.38
N ILE A 51 11.52 3.02 2.00
CA ILE A 51 10.52 2.54 2.95
C ILE A 51 11.12 1.41 3.79
N ALA A 52 11.76 0.43 3.16
CA ALA A 52 12.40 -0.68 3.85
C ALA A 52 13.46 -0.21 4.85
N GLU A 53 14.24 0.81 4.51
CA GLU A 53 15.23 1.41 5.42
C GLU A 53 14.60 2.10 6.64
N ILE A 54 13.47 2.78 6.45
CA ILE A 54 12.73 3.41 7.55
C ILE A 54 12.22 2.34 8.54
N PHE A 55 11.62 1.27 8.02
CA PHE A 55 11.04 0.21 8.85
C PHE A 55 12.08 -0.75 9.44
N SER A 56 13.26 -0.88 8.84
CA SER A 56 14.30 -1.78 9.33
C SER A 56 15.17 -1.17 10.44
N GLU A 57 15.00 0.12 10.76
CA GLU A 57 15.78 0.86 11.75
C GLU A 57 17.31 0.67 11.60
N GLY A 58 17.79 0.51 10.36
CA GLY A 58 19.20 0.26 10.04
C GLY A 58 19.68 -1.19 10.16
N ASN A 59 18.81 -2.16 10.46
CA ASN A 59 19.15 -3.58 10.43
C ASN A 59 19.09 -4.14 8.99
N GLU A 60 20.25 -4.47 8.41
CA GLU A 60 20.35 -4.98 7.03
C GLU A 60 19.65 -6.33 6.79
N GLY A 61 19.55 -7.18 7.82
CA GLY A 61 18.84 -8.46 7.74
C GLY A 61 17.34 -8.24 7.59
N GLN A 62 16.78 -7.41 8.46
CA GLN A 62 15.36 -7.04 8.43
C GLN A 62 15.00 -6.22 7.19
N LYS A 63 15.92 -5.37 6.69
CA LYS A 63 15.71 -4.57 5.48
C LYS A 63 15.29 -5.43 4.29
N LYS A 64 15.95 -6.58 4.09
CA LYS A 64 15.64 -7.50 2.98
C LYS A 64 14.26 -8.14 3.13
N GLU A 65 13.89 -8.53 4.35
CA GLU A 65 12.58 -9.12 4.63
C GLU A 65 11.46 -8.09 4.41
N ILE A 66 11.64 -6.88 4.95
CA ILE A 66 10.68 -5.78 4.78
C ILE A 66 10.56 -5.38 3.31
N GLN A 67 11.67 -5.32 2.58
CA GLN A 67 11.62 -5.03 1.14
C GLN A 67 10.78 -6.06 0.39
N HIS A 68 10.95 -7.35 0.71
CA HIS A 68 10.15 -8.42 0.14
C HIS A 68 8.66 -8.27 0.49
N ASP A 69 8.34 -7.94 1.74
CA ASP A 69 6.97 -7.71 2.19
C ASP A 69 6.31 -6.52 1.47
N ILE A 70 7.06 -5.43 1.25
CA ILE A 70 6.56 -4.27 0.48
C ILE A 70 6.34 -4.65 -0.99
N GLU A 71 7.23 -5.43 -1.60
CA GLU A 71 7.05 -5.93 -2.97
C GLU A 71 5.79 -6.80 -3.08
N GLN A 72 5.59 -7.73 -2.14
CA GLN A 72 4.37 -8.54 -2.10
C GLN A 72 3.11 -7.68 -1.91
N PHE A 73 3.20 -6.62 -1.12
CA PHE A 73 2.11 -5.66 -0.95
C PHE A 73 1.80 -4.91 -2.26
N ILE A 74 2.82 -4.46 -3.00
CA ILE A 74 2.67 -3.83 -4.31
C ILE A 74 2.01 -4.78 -5.31
N ASP A 75 2.38 -6.06 -5.32
CA ASP A 75 1.72 -7.07 -6.15
C ASP A 75 0.24 -7.26 -5.78
N GLN A 76 -0.10 -7.26 -4.49
CA GLN A 76 -1.50 -7.30 -4.05
C GLN A 76 -2.30 -6.07 -4.52
N LEU A 77 -1.69 -4.88 -4.49
CA LEU A 77 -2.33 -3.65 -5.01
C LEU A 77 -2.65 -3.79 -6.50
N ARG A 78 -1.68 -4.24 -7.29
CA ARG A 78 -1.85 -4.46 -8.74
C ARG A 78 -2.93 -5.50 -9.05
N GLN A 79 -3.01 -6.58 -8.29
CA GLN A 79 -4.07 -7.60 -8.42
C GLN A 79 -5.47 -7.03 -8.13
N ASN A 80 -5.56 -5.96 -7.34
CA ASN A 80 -6.80 -5.25 -7.04
C ASN A 80 -7.05 -4.04 -7.97
N ASN A 81 -6.29 -3.92 -9.07
CA ASN A 81 -6.33 -2.78 -10.01
C ASN A 81 -5.99 -1.43 -9.34
N ILE A 82 -5.13 -1.46 -8.32
CA ILE A 82 -4.60 -0.28 -7.68
C ILE A 82 -3.18 -0.04 -8.21
N ASP A 83 -3.00 1.10 -8.85
CA ASP A 83 -1.74 1.56 -9.42
C ASP A 83 -1.06 2.56 -8.46
N ILE A 84 0.27 2.66 -8.53
CA ILE A 84 1.13 3.36 -7.55
C ILE A 84 1.98 4.40 -8.27
#